data_AF-A0AAJ6LZX6-F1
#
_entry.id   AF-A0AAJ6LZX6-F1
#
_cell.length_a   1.000
_cell.length_b   1.000
_cell.length_c   1.000
_cell.angle_alpha   90.00
_cell.angle_beta   90.00
_cell.angle_gamma   90.00
#
_symmetry.space_group_name_H-M   'P 1'
#
loop_
_entity.id
_entity.type
_entity.pdbx_description
1 polymer ?
#
loop_
_entity_poly.entity_id
_entity_poly.type
_entity_poly.pdbx_seq_one_letter_code
_entity_poly.pdbx_strand_id
1 'polypeptide(L)'
;MTIQTQTMATLLAQLRDSRGVTTVPRSRELAAPVMLEAALQLDPGRVLNGAAVRVAFDGMLDTDLVALVLFGKPGAGTPEIEPIIGNARGYVDFKVRVAAINANDGTAVTLMSALVRGEQQWLSPPVDLMIARTRQAIVTLALPAPVLHALENHNLIPAAVPSSGQSVTVAAYPDMRAGDKVRVIWTGITQASSYSTAVQTATGRTALTFTVPKSVVDANGGASASVAYAVLRGTGEAEQMSAAVPFKLMSLVDTSTLKLDGMAIRVAANWPRTGVEYPGNSATRAGSGGKAPYTYSTSAPAIASVDKKGTVIGLKNGRAVITVTDAAKVKVQYPVEVSNVWELLLRSTTSNHDAAVAWMNGQRGIPLHETHLISLYYRWPYPGDINKNHYWLCTGEYCAATNGLFWNGDNNAHACHGRGVNLRALCKRAY
;
A
#
# COMPACT_ATOMS: atom_id res chain seq x y z
N MET A 1 46.52 -61.45 8.64
CA MET A 1 46.29 -60.11 9.21
C MET A 1 47.35 -59.86 10.26
N THR A 2 48.16 -58.81 10.13
CA THR A 2 49.17 -58.42 11.12
C THR A 2 48.50 -57.87 12.39
N ILE A 3 49.13 -58.07 13.56
CA ILE A 3 48.65 -57.61 14.88
C ILE A 3 48.18 -56.14 14.82
N GLN A 4 48.98 -55.26 14.21
CA GLN A 4 48.64 -53.83 14.04
C GLN A 4 47.31 -53.58 13.31
N THR A 5 46.94 -54.39 12.32
CA THR A 5 45.70 -54.20 11.55
C THR A 5 44.48 -54.52 12.41
N GLN A 6 44.57 -55.58 13.22
CA GLN A 6 43.50 -55.96 14.15
C GLN A 6 43.36 -54.94 15.28
N THR A 7 44.50 -54.45 15.79
CA THR A 7 44.57 -53.36 16.77
C THR A 7 43.91 -52.09 16.24
N MET A 8 44.25 -51.67 15.02
CA MET A 8 43.65 -50.49 14.38
C MET A 8 42.16 -50.67 14.14
N ALA A 9 41.72 -51.83 13.65
CA ALA A 9 40.30 -52.11 13.43
C ALA A 9 39.49 -52.01 14.75
N THR A 10 40.04 -52.54 15.84
CA THR A 10 39.41 -52.48 17.17
C THR A 10 39.32 -51.04 17.67
N LEU A 11 40.41 -50.28 17.51
CA LEU A 11 40.45 -48.87 17.89
C LEU A 11 39.43 -48.04 17.11
N LEU A 12 39.37 -48.21 15.79
CA LEU A 12 38.42 -47.47 14.95
C LEU A 12 36.96 -47.81 15.27
N ALA A 13 36.66 -49.08 15.59
CA ALA A 13 35.33 -49.48 16.06
C ALA A 13 34.98 -48.77 17.38
N GLN A 14 35.86 -48.80 18.36
CA GLN A 14 35.66 -48.10 19.64
C GLN A 14 35.44 -46.60 19.46
N LEU A 15 36.28 -45.94 18.65
CA LEU A 15 36.16 -44.52 18.37
C LEU A 15 34.83 -44.16 17.71
N ARG A 16 34.32 -45.02 16.82
CA ARG A 16 33.02 -44.79 16.15
C ARG A 16 31.85 -44.95 17.11
N ASP A 17 31.85 -46.00 17.91
CA ASP A 17 30.79 -46.27 18.88
C ASP A 17 30.71 -45.19 19.96
N SER A 18 31.86 -44.66 20.38
CA SER A 18 31.96 -43.66 21.44
C SER A 18 32.01 -42.21 20.94
N ARG A 19 31.94 -41.99 19.63
CA ARG A 19 32.15 -40.68 18.97
C ARG A 19 33.44 -39.97 19.44
N GLY A 20 34.53 -40.72 19.53
CA GLY A 20 35.86 -40.18 19.83
C GLY A 20 36.25 -40.19 21.32
N VAL A 21 35.43 -40.76 22.20
CA VAL A 21 35.76 -40.92 23.63
C VAL A 21 36.46 -42.26 23.86
N THR A 22 37.71 -42.28 24.33
CA THR A 22 38.44 -43.53 24.58
C THR A 22 39.50 -43.37 25.67
N THR A 23 39.96 -44.49 26.22
CA THR A 23 41.06 -44.58 27.18
C THR A 23 42.44 -44.55 26.52
N VAL A 24 42.51 -44.64 25.18
CA VAL A 24 43.76 -44.55 24.43
C VAL A 24 44.40 -43.18 24.63
N PRO A 25 45.70 -43.13 24.97
CA PRO A 25 46.37 -41.87 25.27
C PRO A 25 46.46 -40.99 24.02
N ARG A 26 46.32 -39.68 24.24
CA ARG A 26 46.63 -38.67 23.22
C ARG A 26 48.12 -38.38 23.24
N SER A 27 48.78 -38.48 22.10
CA SER A 27 50.18 -38.07 21.99
C SER A 27 50.26 -36.59 21.64
N ARG A 28 51.16 -35.85 22.30
CA ARG A 28 51.48 -34.48 21.92
C ARG A 28 52.32 -34.41 20.63
N GLU A 29 52.95 -35.52 20.25
CA GLU A 29 53.76 -35.62 19.04
C GLU A 29 52.90 -35.86 17.78
N LEU A 30 51.71 -36.43 17.94
CA LEU A 30 50.75 -36.61 16.86
C LEU A 30 49.88 -35.35 16.71
N ALA A 31 50.30 -34.46 15.81
CA ALA A 31 49.59 -33.21 15.54
C ALA A 31 48.14 -33.48 15.06
N ALA A 32 47.26 -32.49 15.28
CA ALA A 32 45.91 -32.56 14.76
C ALA A 32 45.93 -32.62 13.22
N PRO A 33 45.05 -33.42 12.59
CA PRO A 33 44.98 -33.50 11.13
C PRO A 33 44.59 -32.15 10.51
N VAL A 34 45.14 -31.85 9.33
CA VAL A 34 44.87 -30.60 8.61
C VAL A 34 44.23 -30.90 7.27
N MET A 35 43.05 -30.36 7.01
CA MET A 35 42.45 -30.39 5.67
C MET A 35 43.11 -29.32 4.80
N LEU A 36 43.82 -29.73 3.75
CA LEU A 36 44.74 -28.87 3.00
C LEU A 36 44.01 -27.77 2.21
N GLU A 37 42.79 -28.04 1.76
CA GLU A 37 41.95 -27.12 1.01
C GLU A 37 41.11 -26.20 1.91
N ALA A 38 41.16 -26.40 3.23
CA ALA A 38 40.45 -25.57 4.20
C ALA A 38 41.34 -24.43 4.71
N ALA A 39 40.74 -23.24 4.88
CA ALA A 39 41.33 -22.15 5.65
C ALA A 39 40.66 -22.10 7.04
N LEU A 40 39.82 -21.11 7.31
CA LEU A 40 38.95 -21.08 8.50
C LEU A 40 37.76 -22.05 8.42
N GLN A 41 37.34 -22.35 7.20
CA GLN A 41 36.26 -23.28 6.86
C GLN A 41 36.56 -23.88 5.49
N LEU A 42 35.96 -25.03 5.18
CA LEU A 42 36.02 -25.63 3.85
C LEU A 42 34.85 -25.11 3.00
N ASP A 43 35.13 -24.56 1.82
CA ASP A 43 34.12 -24.19 0.83
C ASP A 43 33.86 -25.39 -0.10
N PRO A 44 32.67 -26.05 -0.05
CA PRO A 44 32.37 -27.20 -0.90
C PRO A 44 32.51 -26.90 -2.40
N GLY A 45 32.26 -25.65 -2.81
CA GLY A 45 32.37 -25.23 -4.22
C GLY A 45 33.78 -25.28 -4.78
N ARG A 46 34.82 -25.37 -3.93
CA ARG A 46 36.23 -25.41 -4.34
C ARG A 46 36.81 -26.82 -4.40
N VAL A 47 36.10 -27.82 -3.87
CA VAL A 47 36.58 -29.21 -3.70
C VAL A 47 35.66 -30.22 -4.38
N LEU A 48 35.32 -29.95 -5.64
CA LEU A 48 34.41 -30.78 -6.44
C LEU A 48 34.88 -32.24 -6.59
N ASN A 49 36.17 -32.52 -6.41
CA ASN A 49 36.79 -33.84 -6.50
C ASN A 49 37.12 -34.48 -5.13
N GLY A 50 36.66 -33.88 -4.04
CA GLY A 50 37.05 -34.21 -2.67
C GLY A 50 38.18 -33.31 -2.15
N ALA A 51 38.56 -33.55 -0.90
CA ALA A 51 39.60 -32.80 -0.19
C ALA A 51 40.64 -33.76 0.41
N ALA A 52 41.87 -33.28 0.56
CA ALA A 52 42.97 -34.00 1.19
C ALA A 52 43.12 -33.59 2.66
N VAL A 53 43.24 -34.58 3.54
CA VAL A 53 43.53 -34.38 4.96
C VAL A 53 44.89 -34.96 5.27
N ARG A 54 45.81 -34.10 5.69
CA ARG A 54 47.17 -34.47 6.07
C ARG A 54 47.25 -34.83 7.54
N VAL A 55 47.84 -35.99 7.81
CA VAL A 55 48.31 -36.39 9.15
C VAL A 55 49.83 -36.39 9.12
N ALA A 56 50.45 -35.61 10.00
CA ALA A 56 51.91 -35.46 10.05
C ALA A 56 52.42 -35.52 11.49
N PHE A 57 53.59 -36.15 11.67
CA PHE A 57 54.32 -36.14 12.93
C PHE A 57 55.79 -36.50 12.70
N ASP A 58 56.66 -36.01 13.59
CA ASP A 58 58.09 -36.28 13.53
C ASP A 58 58.40 -37.74 13.87
N GLY A 59 59.28 -38.37 13.11
CA GLY A 59 59.64 -39.78 13.33
C GLY A 59 58.58 -40.79 12.87
N MET A 60 57.74 -40.43 11.88
CA MET A 60 56.88 -41.39 11.18
C MET A 60 57.72 -42.47 10.50
N LEU A 61 57.35 -43.74 10.75
CA LEU A 61 58.00 -44.91 10.18
C LEU A 61 57.12 -45.52 9.08
N ASP A 62 57.74 -46.26 8.17
CA ASP A 62 57.06 -47.07 7.16
C ASP A 62 56.40 -48.35 7.73
N THR A 63 56.45 -48.52 9.05
CA THR A 63 55.78 -49.58 9.82
C THR A 63 54.63 -49.04 10.66
N ASP A 64 54.36 -47.74 10.60
CA ASP A 64 53.24 -47.10 11.28
C ASP A 64 51.96 -47.32 10.49
N LEU A 65 50.88 -47.74 11.16
CA LEU A 65 49.55 -47.74 10.57
C LEU A 65 48.80 -46.50 11.05
N VAL A 66 48.46 -45.61 10.12
CA VAL A 66 47.82 -44.32 10.40
C VAL A 66 46.39 -44.34 9.87
N ALA A 67 45.44 -43.83 10.65
CA ALA A 67 44.05 -43.69 10.23
C ALA A 67 43.54 -42.27 10.45
N LEU A 68 42.64 -41.83 9.59
CA LEU A 68 41.84 -40.62 9.76
C LEU A 68 40.41 -40.99 10.14
N VAL A 69 39.87 -40.29 11.13
CA VAL A 69 38.46 -40.38 11.53
C VAL A 69 37.82 -39.02 11.34
N LEU A 70 36.70 -38.99 10.60
CA LEU A 70 35.88 -37.80 10.37
C LEU A 70 34.49 -38.07 10.95
N PHE A 71 34.10 -37.29 11.96
CA PHE A 71 32.76 -37.31 12.55
C PHE A 71 31.93 -36.15 12.00
N GLY A 72 30.80 -36.46 11.36
CA GLY A 72 29.86 -35.49 10.84
C GLY A 72 28.42 -35.97 11.00
N LYS A 73 27.56 -35.65 10.03
CA LYS A 73 26.20 -36.20 9.99
C LYS A 73 26.21 -37.73 9.78
N PRO A 74 25.18 -38.46 10.24
CA PRO A 74 25.06 -39.90 9.99
C PRO A 74 25.12 -40.27 8.50
N GLY A 75 25.56 -41.50 8.22
CA GLY A 75 25.67 -42.01 6.85
C GLY A 75 26.85 -41.37 6.11
N ALA A 76 26.60 -40.79 4.92
CA ALA A 76 27.66 -40.25 4.07
C ALA A 76 28.51 -39.16 4.74
N GLY A 77 27.97 -38.44 5.74
CA GLY A 77 28.69 -37.41 6.48
C GLY A 77 29.75 -37.93 7.47
N THR A 78 29.76 -39.22 7.77
CA THR A 78 30.76 -39.88 8.65
C THR A 78 31.33 -41.09 7.88
N PRO A 79 32.19 -40.86 6.87
CA PRO A 79 32.63 -41.91 5.97
C PRO A 79 33.62 -42.86 6.65
N GLU A 80 33.64 -44.12 6.20
CA GLU A 80 34.77 -45.00 6.47
C GLU A 80 35.94 -44.63 5.56
N ILE A 81 37.12 -44.45 6.16
CA ILE A 81 38.37 -44.10 5.48
C ILE A 81 39.38 -45.19 5.85
N GLU A 82 40.01 -45.79 4.85
CA GLU A 82 40.98 -46.86 5.04
C GLU A 82 42.27 -46.32 5.67
N PRO A 83 42.87 -47.03 6.64
CA PRO A 83 44.19 -46.70 7.17
C PRO A 83 45.30 -46.79 6.11
N ILE A 84 46.31 -45.94 6.23
CA ILE A 84 47.46 -45.85 5.33
C ILE A 84 48.74 -46.15 6.12
N ILE A 85 49.68 -46.85 5.48
CA ILE A 85 51.02 -47.08 6.04
C ILE A 85 51.83 -45.78 6.00
N GLY A 86 52.49 -45.46 7.12
CA GLY A 86 53.35 -44.31 7.26
C GLY A 86 54.55 -44.35 6.31
N ASN A 87 55.38 -43.31 6.38
CA ASN A 87 56.57 -43.23 5.54
C ASN A 87 57.61 -42.28 6.13
N ALA A 88 58.85 -42.39 5.64
CA ALA A 88 59.97 -41.57 6.08
C ALA A 88 59.85 -40.06 5.75
N ARG A 89 58.81 -39.61 5.01
CA ARG A 89 58.58 -38.18 4.73
C ARG A 89 57.89 -37.46 5.89
N GLY A 90 57.41 -38.19 6.91
CA GLY A 90 56.78 -37.60 8.10
C GLY A 90 55.28 -37.29 7.98
N TYR A 91 54.64 -37.62 6.85
CA TYR A 91 53.20 -37.39 6.67
C TYR A 91 52.51 -38.36 5.70
N VAL A 92 51.20 -38.52 5.85
CA VAL A 92 50.29 -39.20 4.91
C VAL A 92 49.07 -38.32 4.61
N ASP A 93 48.54 -38.41 3.39
CA ASP A 93 47.37 -37.66 2.95
C ASP A 93 46.18 -38.61 2.70
N PHE A 94 45.06 -38.37 3.39
CA PHE A 94 43.82 -39.10 3.22
C PHE A 94 42.87 -38.33 2.29
N LYS A 95 42.22 -39.02 1.36
CA LYS A 95 41.20 -38.41 0.49
C LYS A 95 39.81 -38.51 1.14
N VAL A 96 39.23 -37.36 1.49
CA VAL A 96 37.82 -37.24 1.87
C VAL A 96 36.98 -37.01 0.60
N ARG A 97 36.06 -37.94 0.30
CA ARG A 97 35.23 -37.87 -0.91
C ARG A 97 34.25 -36.70 -0.86
N VAL A 98 33.97 -36.10 -2.03
CA VAL A 98 33.01 -34.98 -2.17
C VAL A 98 31.62 -35.31 -1.61
N ALA A 99 31.20 -36.58 -1.67
CA ALA A 99 29.93 -37.02 -1.07
C ALA A 99 29.87 -36.77 0.45
N ALA A 100 30.98 -36.97 1.17
CA ALA A 100 31.05 -36.71 2.61
C ALA A 100 31.10 -35.22 2.93
N ILE A 101 31.76 -34.43 2.07
CA ILE A 101 31.79 -32.98 2.18
C ILE A 101 30.38 -32.40 1.98
N ASN A 102 29.69 -32.80 0.91
CA ASN A 102 28.33 -32.36 0.60
C ASN A 102 27.31 -32.80 1.66
N ALA A 103 27.45 -34.00 2.23
CA ALA A 103 26.58 -34.47 3.30
C ALA A 103 26.67 -33.56 4.55
N ASN A 104 27.85 -32.98 4.79
CA ASN A 104 28.11 -32.06 5.90
C ASN A 104 27.92 -30.57 5.54
N ASP A 105 27.25 -30.24 4.43
CA ASP A 105 26.98 -28.84 4.04
C ASP A 105 26.37 -28.04 5.20
N GLY A 106 26.99 -26.87 5.48
CA GLY A 106 26.58 -25.94 6.52
C GLY A 106 26.76 -26.43 7.96
N THR A 107 27.57 -27.47 8.20
CA THR A 107 27.80 -28.04 9.54
C THR A 107 29.28 -28.22 9.87
N ALA A 108 29.62 -28.24 11.16
CA ALA A 108 30.95 -28.58 11.62
C ALA A 108 31.16 -30.10 11.63
N VAL A 109 32.37 -30.53 11.27
CA VAL A 109 32.85 -31.91 11.38
C VAL A 109 34.06 -31.96 12.31
N THR A 110 34.25 -33.06 13.01
CA THR A 110 35.42 -33.28 13.87
C THR A 110 36.39 -34.25 13.19
N LEU A 111 37.64 -33.85 13.03
CA LEU A 111 38.73 -34.67 12.51
C LEU A 111 39.65 -35.14 13.64
N MET A 112 40.08 -36.39 13.59
CA MET A 112 41.07 -36.96 14.51
C MET A 112 41.88 -38.04 13.78
N SER A 113 43.15 -38.19 14.12
CA SER A 113 43.97 -39.29 13.61
C SER A 113 44.31 -40.30 14.69
N ALA A 114 44.41 -41.56 14.28
CA ALA A 114 44.89 -42.66 15.10
C ALA A 114 46.18 -43.25 14.51
N LEU A 115 47.12 -43.62 15.38
CA LEU A 115 48.39 -44.24 15.02
C LEU A 115 48.53 -45.54 15.79
N VAL A 116 48.93 -46.61 15.09
CA VAL A 116 49.31 -47.90 15.69
C VAL A 116 50.74 -48.26 15.28
N ARG A 117 51.61 -48.50 16.27
CA ARG A 117 52.98 -48.99 16.10
C ARG A 117 53.18 -50.21 16.98
N GLY A 118 53.11 -51.38 16.35
CA GLY A 118 53.12 -52.66 17.07
C GLY A 118 51.86 -52.79 17.93
N GLU A 119 52.03 -52.83 19.25
CA GLU A 119 50.93 -52.84 20.23
C GLU A 119 50.57 -51.44 20.75
N GLN A 120 51.42 -50.44 20.49
CA GLN A 120 51.21 -49.09 20.98
C GLN A 120 50.19 -48.36 20.10
N GLN A 121 49.33 -47.56 20.76
CA GLN A 121 48.26 -46.79 20.13
C GLN A 121 48.32 -45.34 20.62
N TRP A 122 48.14 -44.40 19.69
CA TRP A 122 48.02 -42.98 20.02
C TRP A 122 46.94 -42.31 19.21
N LEU A 123 46.39 -41.24 19.77
CA LEU A 123 45.45 -40.35 19.09
C LEU A 123 45.98 -38.93 19.03
N SER A 124 45.60 -38.20 17.98
CA SER A 124 45.76 -36.76 17.94
C SER A 124 44.73 -36.07 18.85
N PRO A 125 44.95 -34.80 19.19
CA PRO A 125 43.84 -33.92 19.56
C PRO A 125 42.78 -33.88 18.44
N PRO A 126 41.48 -33.78 18.77
CA PRO A 126 40.44 -33.54 17.77
C PRO A 126 40.51 -32.09 17.27
N VAL A 127 40.12 -31.87 16.01
CA VAL A 127 39.94 -30.52 15.43
C VAL A 127 38.58 -30.42 14.77
N ASP A 128 37.84 -29.36 15.12
CA ASP A 128 36.56 -29.06 14.49
C ASP A 128 36.78 -28.15 13.27
N LEU A 129 36.20 -28.55 12.14
CA LEU A 129 36.25 -27.82 10.88
C LEU A 129 34.83 -27.52 10.41
N MET A 130 34.51 -26.25 10.20
CA MET A 130 33.25 -25.86 9.58
C MET A 130 33.27 -26.16 8.08
N ILE A 131 32.25 -26.88 7.60
CA ILE A 131 31.94 -26.96 6.17
C ILE A 131 30.99 -25.81 5.84
N ALA A 132 31.46 -24.87 5.04
CA ALA A 132 30.69 -23.70 4.66
C ALA A 132 29.41 -24.12 3.94
N ARG A 133 28.32 -23.39 4.17
CA ARG A 133 27.07 -23.60 3.43
C ARG A 133 27.28 -23.17 1.98
N THR A 134 27.00 -24.07 1.04
CA THR A 134 27.02 -23.77 -0.40
C THR A 134 26.02 -22.65 -0.69
N ARG A 135 26.49 -21.47 -1.11
CA ARG A 135 25.61 -20.44 -1.66
C ARG A 135 25.31 -20.80 -3.12
N GLN A 136 24.08 -21.17 -3.43
CA GLN A 136 23.64 -21.25 -4.83
C GLN A 136 23.70 -19.84 -5.43
N ALA A 137 24.26 -19.73 -6.64
CA ALA A 137 24.29 -18.49 -7.39
C ALA A 137 22.84 -18.02 -7.62
N ILE A 138 22.54 -16.77 -7.24
CA ILE A 138 21.23 -16.17 -7.52
C ILE A 138 21.15 -15.96 -9.03
N VAL A 139 20.29 -16.71 -9.71
CA VAL A 139 19.97 -16.46 -11.12
C VAL A 139 19.27 -15.10 -11.19
N THR A 140 19.96 -14.09 -11.70
CA THR A 140 19.39 -12.74 -11.84
C THR A 140 18.60 -12.66 -13.15
N LEU A 141 17.29 -12.51 -13.05
CA LEU A 141 16.36 -12.37 -14.17
C LEU A 141 16.20 -10.91 -14.59
N ALA A 142 16.12 -10.67 -15.89
CA ALA A 142 15.67 -9.38 -16.41
C ALA A 142 14.12 -9.32 -16.38
N LEU A 143 13.55 -8.77 -15.30
CA LEU A 143 12.11 -8.72 -15.08
C LEU A 143 11.52 -7.38 -15.59
N PRO A 144 10.66 -7.36 -16.63
CA PRO A 144 9.93 -6.17 -17.04
C PRO A 144 8.96 -5.71 -15.94
N ALA A 145 8.53 -4.45 -15.96
CA ALA A 145 7.50 -3.98 -15.05
C ALA A 145 6.13 -4.62 -15.38
N PRO A 146 5.29 -4.94 -14.38
CA PRO A 146 3.92 -5.39 -14.62
C PRO A 146 3.07 -4.28 -15.29
N VAL A 147 2.06 -4.69 -16.05
CA VAL A 147 1.15 -3.78 -16.76
C VAL A 147 -0.21 -3.75 -16.06
N LEU A 148 -0.69 -2.55 -15.74
CA LEU A 148 -2.05 -2.27 -15.28
C LEU A 148 -2.82 -1.60 -16.41
N HIS A 149 -3.76 -2.33 -17.04
CA HIS A 149 -4.50 -1.83 -18.20
C HIS A 149 -5.48 -0.67 -17.91
N ALA A 150 -5.80 -0.43 -16.64
CA ALA A 150 -6.72 0.62 -16.21
C ALA A 150 -6.02 1.92 -15.77
N LEU A 151 -4.71 2.04 -15.98
CA LEU A 151 -3.99 3.28 -15.66
C LEU A 151 -4.05 4.28 -16.81
N GLU A 152 -4.55 5.48 -16.52
CA GLU A 152 -4.39 6.66 -17.36
C GLU A 152 -3.42 7.62 -16.65
N ASN A 153 -2.25 7.90 -17.26
CA ASN A 153 -1.22 8.79 -16.70
C ASN A 153 -0.84 8.48 -15.24
N HIS A 154 -0.60 7.20 -14.92
CA HIS A 154 -0.30 6.71 -13.56
C HIS A 154 -1.44 6.85 -12.53
N ASN A 155 -2.68 7.09 -12.98
CA ASN A 155 -3.84 7.16 -12.12
C ASN A 155 -4.76 5.96 -12.34
N LEU A 156 -5.21 5.34 -11.25
CA LEU A 156 -6.25 4.32 -11.23
C LEU A 156 -7.50 4.89 -10.57
N ILE A 157 -8.68 4.65 -11.11
CA ILE A 157 -9.93 5.10 -10.49
C ILE A 157 -10.68 3.91 -9.94
N PRO A 158 -10.87 3.81 -8.61
CA PRO A 158 -11.51 2.64 -8.00
C PRO A 158 -12.90 2.34 -8.56
N ALA A 159 -13.64 3.38 -8.93
CA ALA A 159 -14.98 3.23 -9.52
C ALA A 159 -14.96 2.68 -10.96
N ALA A 160 -13.84 2.81 -11.68
CA ALA A 160 -13.65 2.22 -13.01
C ALA A 160 -13.19 0.76 -12.95
N VAL A 161 -12.73 0.29 -11.78
CA VAL A 161 -12.35 -1.12 -11.59
C VAL A 161 -13.61 -1.98 -11.56
N PRO A 162 -13.71 -3.02 -12.42
CA PRO A 162 -14.85 -3.94 -12.45
C PRO A 162 -15.08 -4.63 -11.10
N SER A 163 -16.28 -5.15 -10.88
CA SER A 163 -16.58 -5.97 -9.69
C SER A 163 -15.71 -7.22 -9.58
N SER A 164 -15.22 -7.75 -10.70
CA SER A 164 -14.26 -8.85 -10.74
C SER A 164 -12.85 -8.47 -10.26
N GLY A 165 -12.54 -7.18 -10.12
CA GLY A 165 -11.25 -6.67 -9.66
C GLY A 165 -10.38 -6.06 -10.76
N GLN A 166 -9.18 -5.63 -10.36
CA GLN A 166 -8.19 -5.01 -11.22
C GLN A 166 -7.27 -6.08 -11.82
N SER A 167 -7.17 -6.11 -13.15
CA SER A 167 -6.25 -7.02 -13.85
C SER A 167 -4.82 -6.45 -13.88
N VAL A 168 -3.84 -7.32 -13.64
CA VAL A 168 -2.40 -7.06 -13.73
C VAL A 168 -1.78 -8.10 -14.66
N THR A 169 -1.09 -7.66 -15.71
CA THR A 169 -0.40 -8.54 -16.64
C THR A 169 1.10 -8.54 -16.37
N VAL A 170 1.68 -9.72 -16.19
CA VAL A 170 3.13 -9.95 -16.21
C VAL A 170 3.49 -10.43 -17.61
N ALA A 171 4.20 -9.61 -18.38
CA ALA A 171 4.66 -9.99 -19.70
C ALA A 171 5.66 -11.15 -19.63
N ALA A 172 5.73 -11.96 -20.70
CA ALA A 172 6.74 -13.00 -20.81
C ALA A 172 8.14 -12.37 -20.79
N TYR A 173 8.93 -12.66 -19.74
CA TYR A 173 10.28 -12.10 -19.59
C TYR A 173 11.33 -12.93 -20.35
N PRO A 174 12.51 -12.36 -20.64
CA PRO A 174 13.50 -12.97 -21.54
C PRO A 174 13.91 -14.40 -21.21
N ASP A 175 13.98 -14.77 -19.94
CA ASP A 175 14.38 -16.10 -19.50
C ASP A 175 13.24 -16.92 -18.89
N MET A 176 11.98 -16.55 -19.14
CA MET A 176 10.82 -17.25 -18.58
C MET A 176 10.77 -18.70 -19.04
N ARG A 177 10.62 -19.62 -18.09
CA ARG A 177 10.59 -21.06 -18.32
C ARG A 177 9.39 -21.71 -17.64
N ALA A 178 9.00 -22.86 -18.15
CA ALA A 178 8.04 -23.71 -17.47
C ALA A 178 8.57 -24.06 -16.05
N GLY A 179 7.74 -23.88 -15.03
CA GLY A 179 8.09 -24.12 -13.63
C GLY A 179 8.43 -22.85 -12.83
N ASP A 180 8.67 -21.70 -13.46
CA ASP A 180 8.84 -20.44 -12.74
C ASP A 180 7.54 -20.11 -11.98
N LYS A 181 7.64 -19.85 -10.67
CA LYS A 181 6.51 -19.51 -9.80
C LYS A 181 6.39 -18.01 -9.66
N VAL A 182 5.24 -17.44 -10.02
CA VAL A 182 5.04 -15.99 -10.08
C VAL A 182 3.83 -15.59 -9.24
N ARG A 183 3.96 -14.51 -8.46
CA ARG A 183 2.80 -13.84 -7.84
C ARG A 183 2.93 -12.33 -7.94
N VAL A 184 1.80 -11.65 -8.02
CA VAL A 184 1.72 -10.19 -7.99
C VAL A 184 1.56 -9.72 -6.56
N ILE A 185 2.27 -8.63 -6.24
CA ILE A 185 2.25 -7.96 -4.95
C ILE A 185 1.74 -6.54 -5.20
N TRP A 186 0.58 -6.25 -4.62
CA TRP A 186 -0.03 -4.94 -4.57
C TRP A 186 0.18 -4.33 -3.19
N THR A 187 0.81 -3.17 -3.13
CA THR A 187 1.15 -2.49 -1.87
C THR A 187 0.39 -1.18 -1.76
N GLY A 188 -0.54 -1.13 -0.80
CA GLY A 188 -1.26 0.08 -0.40
C GLY A 188 -0.76 0.64 0.93
N ILE A 189 -1.52 1.58 1.52
CA ILE A 189 -1.14 2.28 2.76
C ILE A 189 -1.33 1.46 4.04
N THR A 190 -2.29 0.53 4.03
CA THR A 190 -2.62 -0.39 5.13
C THR A 190 -2.56 -1.84 4.66
N GLN A 191 -2.67 -2.77 5.60
CA GLN A 191 -2.81 -4.20 5.30
C GLN A 191 -4.10 -4.50 4.51
N ALA A 192 -5.22 -3.82 4.81
CA ALA A 192 -6.49 -3.99 4.10
C ALA A 192 -6.43 -3.53 2.63
N SER A 193 -5.56 -2.57 2.34
CA SER A 193 -5.28 -2.05 0.99
C SER A 193 -4.07 -2.70 0.31
N SER A 194 -3.49 -3.74 0.91
CA SER A 194 -2.37 -4.49 0.35
C SER A 194 -2.80 -5.92 0.06
N TYR A 195 -2.26 -6.51 -1.00
CA TYR A 195 -2.67 -7.85 -1.44
C TYR A 195 -1.55 -8.57 -2.15
N SER A 196 -1.44 -9.87 -1.88
CA SER A 196 -0.58 -10.78 -2.62
C SER A 196 -1.46 -11.81 -3.29
N THR A 197 -1.30 -11.99 -4.61
CA THR A 197 -2.09 -12.97 -5.33
C THR A 197 -1.66 -14.39 -4.98
N ALA A 198 -2.50 -15.37 -5.32
CA ALA A 198 -2.07 -16.75 -5.40
C ALA A 198 -0.92 -16.88 -6.41
N VAL A 199 -0.02 -17.84 -6.16
CA VAL A 199 1.11 -18.15 -7.05
C VAL A 199 0.58 -18.87 -8.29
N GLN A 200 0.99 -18.41 -9.47
CA GLN A 200 0.83 -19.13 -10.73
C GLN A 200 2.16 -19.72 -11.16
N THR A 201 2.14 -20.92 -11.71
CA THR A 201 3.32 -21.57 -12.30
C THR A 201 3.31 -21.34 -13.80
N ALA A 202 4.38 -20.74 -14.33
CA ALA A 202 4.54 -20.57 -15.77
C ALA A 202 4.58 -21.95 -16.46
N THR A 203 3.87 -22.07 -17.58
CA THR A 203 3.86 -23.29 -18.43
C THR A 203 4.80 -23.17 -19.63
N GLY A 204 5.41 -22.00 -19.83
CA GLY A 204 6.27 -21.66 -20.94
C GLY A 204 6.52 -20.15 -20.96
N ARG A 205 6.90 -19.62 -22.12
CA ARG A 205 7.19 -18.19 -22.31
C ARG A 205 5.95 -17.41 -22.75
N THR A 206 4.94 -17.37 -21.88
CA THR A 206 3.66 -16.69 -22.13
C THR A 206 3.36 -15.68 -21.02
N ALA A 207 2.60 -14.63 -21.35
CA ALA A 207 2.18 -13.66 -20.36
C ALA A 207 1.25 -14.29 -19.33
N LEU A 208 1.39 -13.89 -18.06
CA LEU A 208 0.53 -14.30 -16.95
C LEU A 208 -0.37 -13.15 -16.54
N THR A 209 -1.64 -13.45 -16.26
CA THR A 209 -2.62 -12.46 -15.83
C THR A 209 -3.10 -12.79 -14.42
N PHE A 210 -3.07 -11.77 -13.56
CA PHE A 210 -3.50 -11.84 -12.18
C PHE A 210 -4.62 -10.84 -11.92
N THR A 211 -5.39 -11.09 -10.87
CA THR A 211 -6.51 -10.23 -10.46
C THR A 211 -6.31 -9.79 -9.02
N VAL A 212 -6.36 -8.48 -8.80
CA VAL A 212 -6.41 -7.86 -7.47
C VAL A 212 -7.88 -7.57 -7.16
N PRO A 213 -8.43 -8.08 -6.04
CA PRO A 213 -9.84 -7.88 -5.70
C PRO A 213 -10.23 -6.41 -5.62
N LYS A 214 -11.44 -6.08 -6.07
CA LYS A 214 -11.96 -4.70 -6.01
C LYS A 214 -11.96 -4.12 -4.58
N SER A 215 -12.25 -4.96 -3.58
CA SER A 215 -12.23 -4.55 -2.17
C SER A 215 -10.86 -4.01 -1.71
N VAL A 216 -9.76 -4.57 -2.22
CA VAL A 216 -8.39 -4.11 -1.93
C VAL A 216 -8.15 -2.73 -2.55
N VAL A 217 -8.62 -2.53 -3.79
CA VAL A 217 -8.52 -1.23 -4.47
C VAL A 217 -9.33 -0.17 -3.73
N ASP A 218 -10.58 -0.48 -3.37
CA ASP A 218 -11.46 0.45 -2.66
C ASP A 218 -10.93 0.81 -1.27
N ALA A 219 -10.25 -0.13 -0.59
CA ALA A 219 -9.65 0.09 0.73
C ALA A 219 -8.49 1.10 0.73
N ASN A 220 -7.85 1.38 -0.41
CA ASN A 220 -6.70 2.28 -0.47
C ASN A 220 -7.07 3.78 -0.57
N GLY A 221 -8.37 4.13 -0.47
CA GLY A 221 -8.85 5.45 -0.04
C GLY A 221 -8.40 6.67 -0.85
N GLY A 222 -8.00 6.51 -2.12
CA GLY A 222 -7.49 7.61 -2.95
C GLY A 222 -6.02 7.98 -2.71
N ALA A 223 -5.27 7.14 -1.98
CA ALA A 223 -3.83 7.30 -1.76
C ALA A 223 -3.00 6.69 -2.90
N SER A 224 -1.68 6.91 -2.86
CA SER A 224 -0.74 6.21 -3.75
C SER A 224 -0.62 4.73 -3.37
N ALA A 225 -0.36 3.90 -4.38
CA ALA A 225 -0.07 2.47 -4.24
C ALA A 225 1.02 2.08 -5.25
N SER A 226 1.50 0.86 -5.15
CA SER A 226 2.39 0.29 -6.15
C SER A 226 2.07 -1.17 -6.42
N VAL A 227 2.44 -1.63 -7.61
CA VAL A 227 2.34 -3.04 -7.99
C VAL A 227 3.70 -3.55 -8.46
N ALA A 228 4.09 -4.71 -8.00
CA ALA A 228 5.26 -5.45 -8.45
C ALA A 228 4.89 -6.94 -8.57
N TYR A 229 5.80 -7.76 -9.05
CA TYR A 229 5.67 -9.22 -8.94
C TYR A 229 6.97 -9.86 -8.47
N ALA A 230 6.82 -11.02 -7.85
CA ALA A 230 7.92 -11.86 -7.40
C ALA A 230 8.00 -13.10 -8.29
N VAL A 231 9.22 -13.50 -8.66
CA VAL A 231 9.51 -14.76 -9.36
C VAL A 231 10.39 -15.62 -8.46
N LEU A 232 9.94 -16.86 -8.24
CA LEU A 232 10.75 -17.93 -7.65
C LEU A 232 11.10 -18.94 -8.73
N ARG A 233 12.40 -19.17 -8.92
CA ARG A 233 12.94 -20.18 -9.83
C ARG A 233 13.50 -21.35 -9.01
N GLY A 234 13.26 -22.59 -9.44
CA GLY A 234 13.77 -23.78 -8.73
C GLY A 234 13.21 -23.99 -7.32
N THR A 235 13.79 -24.94 -6.59
CA THR A 235 13.41 -25.26 -5.20
C THR A 235 14.44 -24.67 -4.24
N GLY A 236 14.02 -23.71 -3.40
CA GLY A 236 14.86 -23.12 -2.36
C GLY A 236 15.63 -21.85 -2.76
N GLU A 237 15.43 -21.32 -3.97
CA GLU A 237 16.00 -20.01 -4.34
C GLU A 237 15.25 -18.86 -3.65
N ALA A 238 15.89 -17.69 -3.56
CA ALA A 238 15.24 -16.48 -3.10
C ALA A 238 14.35 -15.91 -4.21
N GLU A 239 13.23 -15.31 -3.83
CA GLU A 239 12.38 -14.62 -4.79
C GLU A 239 13.05 -13.36 -5.32
N GLN A 240 13.00 -13.20 -6.65
CA GLN A 240 13.42 -11.98 -7.30
C GLN A 240 12.21 -11.09 -7.59
N MET A 241 12.29 -9.83 -7.17
CA MET A 241 11.27 -8.82 -7.40
C MET A 241 11.47 -8.11 -8.74
N SER A 242 10.38 -7.82 -9.43
CA SER A 242 10.35 -6.84 -10.52
C SER A 242 10.54 -5.42 -9.99
N ALA A 243 10.78 -4.46 -10.90
CA ALA A 243 10.55 -3.06 -10.57
C ALA A 243 9.07 -2.84 -10.18
N ALA A 244 8.84 -1.98 -9.19
CA ALA A 244 7.49 -1.60 -8.77
C ALA A 244 6.97 -0.47 -9.67
N VAL A 245 5.71 -0.58 -10.09
CA VAL A 245 4.99 0.47 -10.82
C VAL A 245 4.18 1.27 -9.80
N PRO A 246 4.56 2.52 -9.49
CA PRO A 246 3.75 3.39 -8.66
C PRO A 246 2.55 3.93 -9.45
N PHE A 247 1.43 4.09 -8.76
CA PHE A 247 0.24 4.75 -9.28
C PHE A 247 -0.54 5.42 -8.14
N LYS A 248 -1.39 6.37 -8.49
CA LYS A 248 -2.28 7.03 -7.54
C LYS A 248 -3.71 6.57 -7.74
N LEU A 249 -4.42 6.27 -6.65
CA LEU A 249 -5.86 6.10 -6.75
C LEU A 249 -6.52 7.47 -6.80
N MET A 250 -7.26 7.75 -7.86
CA MET A 250 -7.99 8.99 -8.04
C MET A 250 -9.48 8.75 -7.82
N SER A 251 -10.14 9.68 -7.14
CA SER A 251 -11.59 9.80 -7.22
C SER A 251 -11.94 10.63 -8.47
N LEU A 252 -13.09 10.37 -9.10
CA LEU A 252 -13.58 11.22 -10.19
C LEU A 252 -13.78 12.67 -9.73
N VAL A 253 -14.14 12.87 -8.47
CA VAL A 253 -14.44 14.15 -7.83
C VAL A 253 -14.17 14.08 -6.32
N ASP A 254 -13.91 15.20 -5.65
CA ASP A 254 -13.89 15.25 -4.18
C ASP A 254 -15.24 14.79 -3.60
N THR A 255 -15.21 13.72 -2.79
CA THR A 255 -16.39 13.06 -2.22
C THR A 255 -16.77 13.55 -0.83
N SER A 256 -16.00 14.46 -0.23
CA SER A 256 -16.32 15.03 1.08
C SER A 256 -17.64 15.81 1.04
N THR A 257 -18.33 15.99 2.17
CA THR A 257 -19.56 16.80 2.19
C THR A 257 -19.28 18.23 1.78
N LEU A 258 -19.94 18.69 0.71
CA LEU A 258 -19.91 20.09 0.30
C LEU A 258 -20.91 20.89 1.15
N LYS A 259 -20.40 21.76 2.01
CA LYS A 259 -21.22 22.67 2.82
C LYS A 259 -21.37 24.00 2.11
N LEU A 260 -22.61 24.43 1.93
CA LEU A 260 -22.99 25.72 1.37
C LEU A 260 -23.84 26.44 2.44
N ASP A 261 -23.19 27.12 3.36
CA ASP A 261 -23.76 27.75 4.56
C ASP A 261 -23.70 29.28 4.54
N GLY A 262 -23.29 29.84 3.40
CA GLY A 262 -23.32 31.27 3.14
C GLY A 262 -24.73 31.83 3.18
N MET A 263 -24.88 33.04 3.74
CA MET A 263 -26.17 33.70 3.81
C MET A 263 -26.67 34.05 2.41
N ALA A 264 -27.84 33.54 2.04
CA ALA A 264 -28.49 33.86 0.76
C ALA A 264 -29.94 34.26 0.97
N ILE A 265 -30.39 35.28 0.24
CA ILE A 265 -31.81 35.67 0.17
C ILE A 265 -32.32 35.34 -1.24
N ARG A 266 -33.16 34.32 -1.34
CA ARG A 266 -33.80 33.90 -2.58
C ARG A 266 -35.13 34.61 -2.73
N VAL A 267 -35.40 35.08 -3.94
CA VAL A 267 -36.63 35.79 -4.31
C VAL A 267 -37.38 34.99 -5.38
N ALA A 268 -38.57 35.44 -5.77
CA ALA A 268 -39.34 34.83 -6.85
C ALA A 268 -38.52 34.67 -8.15
N ALA A 269 -38.75 33.57 -8.88
CA ALA A 269 -37.89 33.09 -9.96
C ALA A 269 -37.67 34.06 -11.15
N ASN A 270 -38.47 35.13 -11.26
CA ASN A 270 -38.41 36.08 -12.37
C ASN A 270 -37.55 37.33 -12.13
N TRP A 271 -36.95 37.49 -10.94
CA TRP A 271 -36.09 38.64 -10.68
C TRP A 271 -34.76 38.52 -11.45
N PRO A 272 -34.35 39.56 -12.20
CA PRO A 272 -33.14 39.51 -13.00
C PRO A 272 -31.91 39.43 -12.08
N ARG A 273 -31.13 38.36 -12.16
CA ARG A 273 -29.89 38.21 -11.37
C ARG A 273 -28.75 39.03 -11.96
N THR A 274 -27.82 39.51 -11.14
CA THR A 274 -26.59 40.20 -11.60
C THR A 274 -25.58 39.25 -12.25
N GLY A 275 -25.71 37.95 -11.99
CA GLY A 275 -24.76 36.91 -12.43
C GLY A 275 -23.71 36.54 -11.38
N VAL A 276 -23.69 37.27 -10.25
CA VAL A 276 -22.87 36.94 -9.07
C VAL A 276 -23.68 36.06 -8.12
N GLU A 277 -23.01 35.14 -7.42
CA GLU A 277 -23.62 34.27 -6.41
C GLU A 277 -23.17 34.67 -5.00
N TYR A 278 -23.99 34.36 -4.00
CA TYR A 278 -23.71 34.67 -2.60
C TYR A 278 -22.42 33.96 -2.13
N PRO A 279 -21.49 34.66 -1.45
CA PRO A 279 -20.31 34.07 -0.83
C PRO A 279 -20.70 32.91 0.08
N GLY A 280 -19.96 31.79 -0.01
CA GLY A 280 -20.25 30.59 0.77
C GLY A 280 -21.48 29.79 0.33
N ASN A 281 -22.20 30.23 -0.71
CA ASN A 281 -23.39 29.53 -1.23
C ASN A 281 -23.18 28.92 -2.62
N SER A 282 -21.94 28.92 -3.11
CA SER A 282 -21.54 28.17 -4.30
C SER A 282 -20.10 27.68 -4.21
N ALA A 283 -19.82 26.58 -4.89
CA ALA A 283 -18.47 26.03 -5.02
C ALA A 283 -18.37 25.20 -6.31
N THR A 284 -17.17 25.12 -6.88
CA THR A 284 -16.92 24.28 -8.06
C THR A 284 -16.15 23.03 -7.68
N ARG A 285 -16.66 21.85 -8.07
CA ARG A 285 -15.94 20.58 -8.01
C ARG A 285 -15.88 19.96 -9.39
N ALA A 286 -14.80 20.27 -10.11
CA ALA A 286 -14.55 19.71 -11.42
C ALA A 286 -14.12 18.23 -11.30
N GLY A 287 -14.59 17.42 -12.24
CA GLY A 287 -14.10 16.06 -12.43
C GLY A 287 -12.61 16.07 -12.82
N SER A 288 -11.81 15.19 -12.22
CA SER A 288 -10.35 15.21 -12.35
C SER A 288 -9.71 13.86 -12.67
N GLY A 289 -10.51 12.79 -12.76
CA GLY A 289 -10.06 11.46 -13.17
C GLY A 289 -11.03 10.85 -14.17
N GLY A 290 -10.61 9.80 -14.86
CA GLY A 290 -11.48 8.91 -15.64
C GLY A 290 -11.59 9.42 -17.05
N LYS A 291 -12.51 8.83 -17.81
CA LYS A 291 -12.61 9.20 -19.21
C LYS A 291 -13.45 10.47 -19.35
N ALA A 292 -12.83 11.60 -19.64
CA ALA A 292 -13.56 12.82 -20.03
C ALA A 292 -14.40 12.58 -21.31
N PRO A 293 -15.51 13.30 -21.53
CA PRO A 293 -16.06 14.39 -20.71
C PRO A 293 -16.88 13.93 -19.49
N TYR A 294 -17.09 14.86 -18.55
CA TYR A 294 -17.89 14.64 -17.34
C TYR A 294 -19.29 15.24 -17.45
N THR A 295 -20.25 14.59 -16.81
CA THR A 295 -21.63 15.05 -16.67
C THR A 295 -22.02 15.09 -15.19
N TYR A 296 -22.84 16.07 -14.82
CA TYR A 296 -23.25 16.33 -13.43
C TYR A 296 -24.77 16.29 -13.31
N SER A 297 -25.26 15.76 -12.20
CA SER A 297 -26.69 15.80 -11.86
C SER A 297 -26.88 15.94 -10.36
N THR A 298 -28.00 16.54 -9.95
CA THR A 298 -28.41 16.72 -8.55
C THR A 298 -29.61 15.84 -8.23
N SER A 299 -29.65 15.26 -7.03
CA SER A 299 -30.81 14.49 -6.55
C SER A 299 -31.99 15.38 -6.13
N ALA A 300 -31.75 16.66 -5.84
CA ALA A 300 -32.74 17.59 -5.31
C ALA A 300 -32.54 18.99 -5.94
N PRO A 301 -33.02 19.22 -7.18
CA PRO A 301 -32.78 20.48 -7.91
C PRO A 301 -33.40 21.72 -7.25
N ALA A 302 -34.38 21.55 -6.36
CA ALA A 302 -34.92 22.65 -5.56
C ALA A 302 -33.99 23.06 -4.39
N ILE A 303 -33.08 22.18 -3.95
CA ILE A 303 -32.15 22.39 -2.83
C ILE A 303 -30.79 22.84 -3.36
N ALA A 304 -30.26 22.17 -4.37
CA ALA A 304 -28.98 22.52 -4.98
C ALA A 304 -29.00 22.25 -6.48
N SER A 305 -28.45 23.17 -7.26
CA SER A 305 -28.23 23.00 -8.71
C SER A 305 -26.74 22.74 -8.99
N VAL A 306 -26.45 22.12 -10.13
CA VAL A 306 -25.08 21.91 -10.60
C VAL A 306 -24.99 22.18 -12.11
N ASP A 307 -23.95 22.88 -12.55
CA ASP A 307 -23.72 23.17 -13.96
C ASP A 307 -22.79 22.14 -14.64
N LYS A 308 -22.50 22.34 -15.92
CA LYS A 308 -21.60 21.47 -16.71
C LYS A 308 -20.13 21.52 -16.28
N LYS A 309 -19.73 22.53 -15.50
CA LYS A 309 -18.37 22.68 -14.96
C LYS A 309 -18.23 22.04 -13.57
N GLY A 310 -19.34 21.59 -12.98
CA GLY A 310 -19.38 21.10 -11.60
C GLY A 310 -19.55 22.21 -10.56
N THR A 311 -19.98 23.40 -10.98
CA THR A 311 -20.36 24.49 -10.06
C THR A 311 -21.68 24.16 -9.41
N VAL A 312 -21.68 23.96 -8.09
CA VAL A 312 -22.87 23.72 -7.27
C VAL A 312 -23.32 25.02 -6.63
N ILE A 313 -24.61 25.31 -6.67
CA ILE A 313 -25.24 26.48 -6.03
C ILE A 313 -26.33 26.01 -5.08
N GLY A 314 -26.30 26.50 -3.83
CA GLY A 314 -27.32 26.23 -2.81
C GLY A 314 -28.56 27.09 -3.01
N LEU A 315 -29.73 26.47 -3.16
CA LEU A 315 -30.98 27.14 -3.52
C LEU A 315 -31.99 27.18 -2.38
N LYS A 316 -32.00 26.17 -1.50
CA LYS A 316 -32.94 26.04 -0.38
C LYS A 316 -32.29 25.25 0.74
N ASN A 317 -32.64 25.50 2.01
CA ASN A 317 -32.07 24.72 3.10
C ASN A 317 -32.42 23.23 2.95
N GLY A 318 -31.44 22.36 3.15
CA GLY A 318 -31.65 20.92 3.06
C GLY A 318 -30.42 20.17 2.60
N ARG A 319 -30.65 18.96 2.09
CA ARG A 319 -29.60 18.04 1.64
C ARG A 319 -29.85 17.63 0.20
N ALA A 320 -28.78 17.54 -0.57
CA ALA A 320 -28.77 17.01 -1.93
C ALA A 320 -27.57 16.09 -2.13
N VAL A 321 -27.58 15.31 -3.20
CA VAL A 321 -26.42 14.52 -3.65
C VAL A 321 -26.11 14.91 -5.07
N ILE A 322 -24.85 15.27 -5.33
CA ILE A 322 -24.37 15.48 -6.70
C ILE A 322 -23.76 14.16 -7.19
N THR A 323 -24.15 13.76 -8.40
CA THR A 323 -23.56 12.63 -9.11
C THR A 323 -22.72 13.16 -10.26
N VAL A 324 -21.46 12.73 -10.33
CA VAL A 324 -20.52 12.99 -11.43
C VAL A 324 -20.37 11.70 -12.22
N THR A 325 -20.61 11.75 -13.53
CA THR A 325 -20.51 10.61 -14.43
C THR A 325 -19.49 10.89 -15.53
N ASP A 326 -18.54 9.99 -15.73
CA ASP A 326 -17.56 10.09 -16.82
C ASP A 326 -18.09 9.47 -18.14
N ALA A 327 -17.30 9.53 -19.21
CA ALA A 327 -17.66 9.00 -20.53
C ALA A 327 -17.73 7.46 -20.55
N ALA A 328 -17.02 6.78 -19.64
CA ALA A 328 -17.09 5.34 -19.44
C ALA A 328 -18.31 4.92 -18.59
N LYS A 329 -19.19 5.87 -18.23
CA LYS A 329 -20.40 5.68 -17.43
C LYS A 329 -20.13 5.33 -15.96
N VAL A 330 -18.92 5.57 -15.49
CA VAL A 330 -18.56 5.44 -14.08
C VAL A 330 -19.17 6.61 -13.32
N LYS A 331 -19.82 6.32 -12.18
CA LYS A 331 -20.51 7.32 -11.35
C LYS A 331 -19.87 7.43 -9.98
N VAL A 332 -19.63 8.65 -9.53
CA VAL A 332 -19.21 8.98 -8.15
C VAL A 332 -20.15 10.04 -7.60
N GLN A 333 -20.44 9.97 -6.31
CA GLN A 333 -21.39 10.86 -5.63
C GLN A 333 -20.75 11.57 -4.45
N TYR A 334 -21.26 12.77 -4.15
CA TYR A 334 -20.92 13.49 -2.92
C TYR A 334 -22.14 14.21 -2.33
N PRO A 335 -22.26 14.24 -0.99
CA PRO A 335 -23.36 14.92 -0.33
C PRO A 335 -23.14 16.44 -0.33
N VAL A 336 -24.26 17.17 -0.41
CA VAL A 336 -24.32 18.63 -0.29
C VAL A 336 -25.26 18.97 0.86
N GLU A 337 -24.80 19.83 1.76
CA GLU A 337 -25.60 20.41 2.83
C GLU A 337 -25.74 21.90 2.56
N VAL A 338 -26.97 22.36 2.41
CA VAL A 338 -27.30 23.78 2.20
C VAL A 338 -27.99 24.31 3.44
N SER A 339 -27.48 25.41 3.99
CA SER A 339 -28.05 26.08 5.16
C SER A 339 -27.96 27.60 5.00
N ASN A 340 -28.61 28.35 5.91
CA ASN A 340 -28.60 29.82 5.92
C ASN A 340 -29.19 30.46 4.64
N VAL A 341 -30.08 29.75 3.97
CA VAL A 341 -30.87 30.28 2.85
C VAL A 341 -32.20 30.79 3.36
N TRP A 342 -32.55 32.00 2.97
CA TRP A 342 -33.76 32.70 3.36
C TRP A 342 -34.57 33.01 2.11
N GLU A 343 -35.90 32.98 2.21
CA GLU A 343 -36.77 33.48 1.15
C GLU A 343 -37.32 34.86 1.53
N LEU A 344 -37.39 35.74 0.54
CA LEU A 344 -38.00 37.05 0.66
C LEU A 344 -39.52 36.91 0.72
N LEU A 345 -40.12 37.41 1.79
CA LEU A 345 -41.57 37.44 1.99
C LEU A 345 -42.11 38.80 1.58
N LEU A 346 -43.05 38.82 0.64
CA LEU A 346 -43.73 40.02 0.19
C LEU A 346 -45.22 39.96 0.53
N ARG A 347 -45.71 41.00 1.21
CA ARG A 347 -47.15 41.24 1.43
C ARG A 347 -47.60 42.41 0.59
N SER A 348 -48.57 42.20 -0.29
CA SER A 348 -49.14 43.26 -1.14
C SER A 348 -50.19 44.13 -0.44
N THR A 349 -50.86 43.61 0.60
CA THR A 349 -51.81 44.38 1.40
C THR A 349 -51.09 45.36 2.31
N THR A 350 -51.54 46.62 2.34
CA THR A 350 -50.99 47.65 3.21
C THR A 350 -51.50 47.49 4.65
N SER A 351 -50.62 47.68 5.63
CA SER A 351 -50.95 47.72 7.04
C SER A 351 -49.99 48.61 7.82
N ASN A 352 -50.35 48.97 9.05
CA ASN A 352 -49.43 49.60 9.97
C ASN A 352 -48.26 48.66 10.31
N HIS A 353 -47.23 49.21 10.96
CA HIS A 353 -45.99 48.47 11.27
C HIS A 353 -46.25 47.24 12.15
N ASP A 354 -47.03 47.39 13.23
CA ASP A 354 -47.29 46.29 14.16
C ASP A 354 -48.05 45.13 13.49
N ALA A 355 -49.01 45.44 12.59
CA ALA A 355 -49.73 44.45 11.80
C ALA A 355 -48.84 43.79 10.73
N ALA A 356 -47.82 44.48 10.22
CA ALA A 356 -46.82 43.90 9.34
C ALA A 356 -45.92 42.91 10.10
N VAL A 357 -45.48 43.27 11.32
CA VAL A 357 -44.74 42.39 12.23
C VAL A 357 -45.58 41.16 12.63
N ALA A 358 -46.85 41.36 12.97
CA ALA A 358 -47.76 40.25 13.29
C ALA A 358 -47.94 39.29 12.10
N TRP A 359 -48.10 39.83 10.89
CA TRP A 359 -48.16 39.00 9.67
C TRP A 359 -46.86 38.22 9.44
N MET A 360 -45.70 38.86 9.57
CA MET A 360 -44.39 38.23 9.46
C MET A 360 -44.25 37.06 10.43
N ASN A 361 -44.60 37.26 11.70
CA ASN A 361 -44.55 36.22 12.73
C ASN A 361 -45.45 35.03 12.36
N GLY A 362 -46.64 35.29 11.79
CA GLY A 362 -47.53 34.26 11.26
C GLY A 362 -46.91 33.44 10.10
N GLN A 363 -45.95 33.99 9.37
CA GLN A 363 -45.18 33.29 8.34
C GLN A 363 -43.95 32.55 8.87
N ARG A 364 -43.71 32.57 10.20
CA ARG A 364 -42.44 32.19 10.83
C ARG A 364 -41.25 32.99 10.27
N GLY A 365 -41.52 34.24 9.91
CA GLY A 365 -40.54 35.16 9.38
C GLY A 365 -39.79 35.92 10.45
N ILE A 366 -38.73 36.58 10.01
CA ILE A 366 -37.93 37.52 10.78
C ILE A 366 -37.72 38.80 9.96
N PRO A 367 -37.34 39.92 10.61
CA PRO A 367 -37.18 41.17 9.90
C PRO A 367 -36.06 41.10 8.85
N LEU A 368 -36.17 41.95 7.83
CA LEU A 368 -35.20 42.01 6.74
C LEU A 368 -34.22 43.17 6.97
N HIS A 369 -33.00 42.84 7.41
CA HIS A 369 -31.95 43.83 7.64
C HIS A 369 -30.99 43.96 6.44
N GLU A 370 -30.84 42.89 5.66
CA GLU A 370 -29.80 42.74 4.65
C GLU A 370 -30.32 43.02 3.23
N THR A 371 -31.17 44.04 3.09
CA THR A 371 -31.69 44.52 1.79
C THR A 371 -30.58 44.89 0.81
N HIS A 372 -29.42 45.32 1.30
CA HIS A 372 -28.22 45.52 0.49
C HIS A 372 -27.82 44.25 -0.29
N LEU A 373 -27.92 43.07 0.33
CA LEU A 373 -27.63 41.82 -0.37
C LEU A 373 -28.59 41.61 -1.54
N ILE A 374 -29.87 41.93 -1.39
CA ILE A 374 -30.82 41.82 -2.51
C ILE A 374 -30.37 42.70 -3.67
N SER A 375 -29.92 43.93 -3.40
CA SER A 375 -29.43 44.86 -4.43
C SER A 375 -28.11 44.43 -5.09
N LEU A 376 -27.27 43.65 -4.39
CA LEU A 376 -26.02 43.11 -4.96
C LEU A 376 -26.25 41.94 -5.93
N TYR A 377 -27.27 41.11 -5.67
CA TYR A 377 -27.46 39.85 -6.40
C TYR A 377 -28.64 39.88 -7.38
N TYR A 378 -29.55 40.84 -7.24
CA TYR A 378 -30.65 41.09 -8.17
C TYR A 378 -30.58 42.51 -8.71
N ARG A 379 -30.82 42.67 -10.00
CA ARG A 379 -30.79 43.94 -10.70
C ARG A 379 -32.09 44.72 -10.44
N TRP A 380 -31.96 45.89 -9.85
CA TRP A 380 -33.02 46.89 -9.84
C TRP A 380 -33.15 47.54 -11.24
N PRO A 381 -34.36 47.89 -11.72
CA PRO A 381 -35.66 47.74 -11.08
C PRO A 381 -36.14 46.28 -11.04
N TYR A 382 -36.72 45.87 -9.91
CA TYR A 382 -37.24 44.52 -9.74
C TYR A 382 -38.56 44.32 -10.50
N PRO A 383 -38.94 43.11 -10.94
CA PRO A 383 -40.18 42.91 -11.68
C PRO A 383 -41.45 43.24 -10.87
N GLY A 384 -42.52 43.62 -11.57
CA GLY A 384 -43.83 43.87 -10.97
C GLY A 384 -43.99 45.30 -10.42
N ASP A 385 -44.88 45.46 -9.44
CA ASP A 385 -45.19 46.75 -8.82
C ASP A 385 -44.31 47.08 -7.61
N ILE A 386 -43.31 46.24 -7.31
CA ILE A 386 -42.48 46.41 -6.12
C ILE A 386 -41.69 47.72 -6.09
N ASN A 387 -41.24 48.25 -7.24
CA ASN A 387 -40.56 49.55 -7.29
C ASN A 387 -41.52 50.75 -7.27
N LYS A 388 -42.83 50.54 -7.11
CA LYS A 388 -43.84 51.62 -7.08
C LYS A 388 -44.53 51.74 -5.71
N ASN A 389 -44.01 51.05 -4.71
CA ASN A 389 -44.64 50.92 -3.40
C ASN A 389 -43.58 51.00 -2.30
N HIS A 390 -44.04 51.24 -1.07
CA HIS A 390 -43.20 51.31 0.12
C HIS A 390 -43.51 50.13 1.03
N TYR A 391 -42.46 49.57 1.64
CA TYR A 391 -42.54 48.31 2.35
C TYR A 391 -41.91 48.41 3.74
N TRP A 392 -42.67 48.11 4.79
CA TRP A 392 -42.12 47.84 6.10
C TRP A 392 -41.11 46.70 6.03
N LEU A 393 -39.90 46.91 6.55
CA LEU A 393 -38.90 45.87 6.72
C LEU A 393 -39.10 45.02 7.98
N CYS A 394 -40.24 45.25 8.64
CA CYS A 394 -40.72 44.49 9.78
C CYS A 394 -39.80 44.63 11.02
N THR A 395 -39.00 45.71 11.06
CA THR A 395 -38.14 46.10 12.18
C THR A 395 -38.33 47.59 12.49
N GLY A 396 -38.03 47.99 13.72
CA GLY A 396 -37.89 49.38 14.14
C GLY A 396 -36.44 49.75 14.48
N GLU A 397 -35.50 48.83 14.25
CA GLU A 397 -34.07 49.09 14.47
C GLU A 397 -33.61 50.30 13.65
N TYR A 398 -32.68 51.07 14.22
CA TYR A 398 -32.15 52.32 13.66
C TYR A 398 -33.14 53.49 13.55
N CYS A 399 -34.38 53.30 14.03
CA CYS A 399 -35.40 54.34 14.08
C CYS A 399 -35.73 54.76 15.53
N ALA A 400 -36.33 55.94 15.68
CA ALA A 400 -36.94 56.34 16.96
C ALA A 400 -38.04 55.33 17.38
N ALA A 401 -38.32 55.23 18.69
CA ALA A 401 -39.23 54.24 19.25
C ALA A 401 -40.65 54.24 18.63
N THR A 402 -41.12 55.40 18.18
CA THR A 402 -42.44 55.59 17.53
C THR A 402 -42.45 55.29 16.04
N ASN A 403 -41.29 54.95 15.46
CA ASN A 403 -41.09 54.74 14.04
C ASN A 403 -40.73 53.28 13.70
N GLY A 404 -40.94 52.90 12.45
CA GLY A 404 -40.49 51.66 11.84
C GLY A 404 -39.56 51.93 10.66
N LEU A 405 -38.71 50.95 10.33
CA LEU A 405 -37.86 51.01 9.14
C LEU A 405 -38.64 50.50 7.92
N PHE A 406 -38.60 51.25 6.83
CA PHE A 406 -39.20 50.85 5.56
C PHE A 406 -38.22 51.02 4.40
N TRP A 407 -38.46 50.27 3.34
CA TRP A 407 -37.81 50.40 2.04
C TRP A 407 -38.73 51.13 1.06
N ASN A 408 -38.19 52.19 0.45
CA ASN A 408 -38.84 52.98 -0.58
C ASN A 408 -38.53 52.39 -1.97
N GLY A 409 -39.53 51.79 -2.61
CA GLY A 409 -39.36 51.20 -3.93
C GLY A 409 -39.05 52.19 -5.05
N ASP A 410 -39.45 53.46 -4.90
CA ASP A 410 -39.33 54.49 -5.95
C ASP A 410 -37.87 54.85 -6.23
N ASN A 411 -37.03 54.87 -5.18
CA ASN A 411 -35.62 55.27 -5.24
C ASN A 411 -34.66 54.25 -4.62
N ASN A 412 -35.14 53.06 -4.25
CA ASN A 412 -34.37 51.99 -3.62
C ASN A 412 -33.68 52.42 -2.30
N ALA A 413 -34.28 53.35 -1.55
CA ALA A 413 -33.71 53.89 -0.31
C ALA A 413 -34.39 53.31 0.95
N HIS A 414 -33.73 53.49 2.09
CA HIS A 414 -34.25 53.12 3.41
C HIS A 414 -34.55 54.38 4.22
N ALA A 415 -35.66 54.39 4.94
CA ALA A 415 -36.01 55.50 5.82
C ALA A 415 -36.86 55.03 7.00
N CYS A 416 -36.97 55.89 8.01
CA CYS A 416 -37.87 55.69 9.14
C CYS A 416 -39.18 56.43 8.92
N HIS A 417 -40.30 55.81 9.27
CA HIS A 417 -41.62 56.45 9.21
C HIS A 417 -42.44 56.11 10.47
N GLY A 418 -43.38 56.97 10.87
CA GLY A 418 -44.28 56.71 11.99
C GLY A 418 -45.06 55.40 11.80
N ARG A 419 -45.11 54.57 12.84
CA ARG A 419 -45.65 53.19 12.78
C ARG A 419 -47.12 53.07 12.39
N GLY A 420 -47.90 54.15 12.53
CA GLY A 420 -49.33 54.19 12.18
C GLY A 420 -49.63 54.23 10.68
N VAL A 421 -48.63 54.43 9.82
CA VAL A 421 -48.83 54.51 8.37
C VAL A 421 -48.99 53.13 7.74
N ASN A 422 -49.94 53.02 6.81
CA ASN A 422 -50.20 51.79 6.09
C ASN A 422 -49.25 51.63 4.90
N LEU A 423 -48.27 50.74 5.04
CA LEU A 423 -47.34 50.34 3.98
C LEU A 423 -47.47 48.84 3.71
N ARG A 424 -46.94 48.37 2.59
CA ARG A 424 -46.78 46.93 2.33
C ARG A 424 -45.72 46.34 3.26
N ALA A 425 -45.48 45.03 3.24
CA ALA A 425 -44.45 44.41 4.08
C ALA A 425 -43.46 43.59 3.26
N LEU A 426 -42.18 43.70 3.61
CA LEU A 426 -41.07 42.95 3.03
C LEU A 426 -40.19 42.42 4.16
N CYS A 427 -40.32 41.14 4.47
CA CYS A 427 -39.52 40.48 5.50
C CYS A 427 -38.85 39.23 4.92
N LYS A 428 -38.29 38.33 5.74
CA LYS A 428 -37.72 37.05 5.26
C LYS A 428 -38.12 35.88 6.15
N ARG A 429 -38.01 34.65 5.67
CA ARG A 429 -38.04 33.44 6.52
C ARG A 429 -37.05 32.40 6.01
N ALA A 430 -36.73 31.40 6.84
CA ALA A 430 -35.88 30.30 6.40
C ALA A 430 -36.52 29.60 5.19
N TYR A 431 -35.73 29.41 4.13
CA TYR A 431 -36.23 28.82 2.88
C TYR A 431 -36.17 27.30 2.90
#